data_AF-A0A2E2YBN1-F1
#
_entry.id   AF-A0A2E2YBN1-F1
#
_cell.length_a   1.000
_cell.length_b   1.000
_cell.length_c   1.000
_cell.angle_alpha   90.00
_cell.angle_beta   90.00
_cell.angle_gamma   90.00
#
_symmetry.space_group_name_H-M   'P 1'
#
loop_
_entity.id
_entity.type
_entity.pdbx_description
1 polymer ?
#
loop_
_entity_poly.entity_id
_entity_poly.type
_entity_poly.pdbx_seq_one_letter_code
_entity_poly.pdbx_strand_id
1 'polypeptide(L)'
;MTISDAGILEIELEKVKSLLTKSEYSLQKDGAIPNSSEIEIRINKLCKQLPTIEPQEAKRLAQQLPYLINSLDKIAEIIKERKSNDILTDKTLITKASKAYQSASKYKRGF
;
A
#
# COMPACT_ATOMS: atom_id res chain seq x y z
N MET A 1 18.84 10.59 30.44
CA MET A 1 18.48 9.25 29.93
C MET A 1 18.99 9.15 28.51
N THR A 2 20.00 8.32 28.26
CA THR A 2 20.43 7.96 26.91
C THR A 2 19.45 6.91 26.38
N ILE A 3 18.75 7.23 25.29
CA ILE A 3 17.89 6.26 24.61
C ILE A 3 18.81 5.25 23.92
N SER A 4 18.63 3.96 24.18
CA SER A 4 19.40 2.90 23.51
C SER A 4 19.01 2.80 22.04
N ASP A 5 19.88 2.24 21.19
CA ASP A 5 19.58 2.04 19.77
C ASP A 5 18.29 1.22 19.57
N ALA A 6 18.03 0.26 20.46
CA ALA A 6 16.77 -0.50 20.50
C ALA A 6 15.55 0.40 20.84
N GLY A 7 15.69 1.35 21.76
CA GLY A 7 14.64 2.32 22.07
C GLY A 7 14.35 3.28 20.92
N ILE A 8 15.37 3.67 20.15
CA ILE A 8 15.19 4.46 18.92
C ILE A 8 14.41 3.66 17.88
N LEU A 9 14.79 2.39 17.66
CA LEU A 9 14.10 1.48 16.75
C LEU A 9 12.64 1.26 17.14
N GLU A 10 12.35 1.16 18.43
CA GLU A 10 10.98 1.00 18.93
C GLU A 10 10.11 2.22 18.63
N ILE A 11 10.65 3.43 18.83
CA ILE A 11 9.96 4.68 18.45
C ILE A 11 9.70 4.72 16.93
N GLU A 12 10.68 4.31 16.12
CA GLU A 12 10.54 4.28 14.67
C GLU A 12 9.50 3.25 14.24
N LEU A 13 9.44 2.10 14.90
CA LEU A 13 8.46 1.06 14.64
C LEU A 13 7.04 1.53 14.96
N GLU A 14 6.82 2.21 16.08
CA GLU A 14 5.52 2.81 16.43
C GLU A 14 5.08 3.89 15.43
N LYS A 15 6.02 4.71 14.93
CA LYS A 15 5.71 5.68 13.88
C LYS A 15 5.29 5.00 12.59
N VAL A 16 5.99 3.93 12.17
CA VAL A 16 5.59 3.16 10.98
C VAL A 16 4.19 2.57 11.15
N LYS A 17 3.89 1.96 12.30
CA LYS A 17 2.53 1.46 12.58
C LYS A 17 1.49 2.55 12.44
N SER A 18 1.72 3.73 13.04
CA SER A 18 0.80 4.86 12.94
C SER A 18 0.56 5.29 11.49
N LEU A 19 1.62 5.35 10.68
CA LEU A 19 1.54 5.71 9.27
C LEU A 19 0.80 4.64 8.44
N LEU A 20 1.02 3.36 8.72
CA LEU A 20 0.32 2.26 8.06
C LEU A 20 -1.18 2.28 8.38
N THR A 21 -1.55 2.44 9.65
CA THR A 21 -2.97 2.54 10.06
C THR A 21 -3.65 3.73 9.40
N LYS A 22 -2.98 4.89 9.34
CA LYS A 22 -3.51 6.06 8.62
C LYS A 22 -3.65 5.79 7.12
N SER A 23 -2.69 5.07 6.54
CA SER A 23 -2.72 4.71 5.13
C SER A 23 -3.84 3.73 4.80
N GLU A 24 -4.07 2.71 5.62
CA GLU A 24 -5.20 1.80 5.48
C GLU A 24 -6.53 2.58 5.48
N TYR A 25 -6.71 3.47 6.46
CA TYR A 25 -7.91 4.30 6.57
C TYR A 25 -8.09 5.25 5.37
N SER A 26 -7.05 5.99 4.99
CA SER A 26 -7.09 6.91 3.84
C SER A 26 -7.29 6.19 2.52
N LEU A 27 -6.73 4.99 2.37
CA LEU A 27 -6.89 4.18 1.16
C LEU A 27 -8.32 3.63 1.04
N GLN A 28 -8.95 3.25 2.15
CA GLN A 28 -10.36 2.86 2.16
C GLN A 28 -11.27 4.04 1.79
N LYS A 29 -11.02 5.22 2.37
CA LYS A 29 -11.87 6.41 2.20
C LYS A 29 -11.65 7.12 0.87
N ASP A 30 -10.41 7.55 0.62
CA ASP A 30 -10.08 8.52 -0.43
C ASP A 30 -9.20 7.90 -1.54
N GLY A 31 -8.73 6.66 -1.37
CA GLY A 31 -7.88 5.97 -2.35
C GLY A 31 -6.43 6.43 -2.38
N ALA A 32 -6.02 7.22 -1.38
CA ALA A 32 -4.67 7.76 -1.27
C ALA A 32 -3.87 7.03 -0.19
N ILE A 33 -2.56 6.89 -0.43
CA ILE A 33 -1.59 6.42 0.56
C ILE A 33 -0.76 7.63 0.99
N PRO A 34 -1.14 8.34 2.06
CA PRO A 34 -0.39 9.48 2.55
C PRO A 34 1.00 9.03 3.02
N ASN A 35 2.02 9.81 2.69
CA ASN A 35 3.39 9.61 3.17
C ASN A 35 4.01 8.25 2.78
N SER A 36 3.68 7.72 1.60
CA SER A 36 4.23 6.44 1.10
C SER A 36 5.77 6.41 1.11
N SER A 37 6.44 7.49 0.67
CA SER A 37 7.90 7.62 0.72
C SER A 37 8.45 7.56 2.14
N GLU A 38 7.75 8.16 3.10
CA GLU A 38 8.18 8.17 4.51
C GLU A 38 8.04 6.77 5.13
N ILE A 39 6.98 6.05 4.79
CA ILE A 39 6.78 4.64 5.20
C ILE A 39 7.94 3.78 4.68
N GLU A 40 8.27 3.92 3.39
CA GLU A 40 9.37 3.17 2.76
C GLU A 40 10.72 3.48 3.42
N ILE A 41 11.04 4.77 3.62
CA ILE A 41 12.30 5.19 4.26
C ILE A 41 12.43 4.58 5.66
N ARG A 42 11.35 4.63 6.45
CA ARG A 42 11.36 4.12 7.83
C ARG A 42 11.43 2.60 7.90
N ILE A 43 10.70 1.88 7.05
CA ILE A 43 10.79 0.42 6.96
C ILE A 43 12.21 0.01 6.57
N ASN A 44 12.79 0.65 5.54
CA ASN A 44 14.16 0.38 5.13
C ASN A 44 15.17 0.64 6.25
N LYS A 45 14.96 1.71 7.03
CA LYS A 45 15.79 2.01 8.20
C LYS A 45 15.65 0.93 9.28
N LEU A 46 14.42 0.51 9.60
CA LEU A 46 14.16 -0.57 10.55
C LEU A 46 14.86 -1.86 10.11
N CYS A 47 14.72 -2.27 8.84
CA CYS A 47 15.36 -3.48 8.32
C CYS A 47 16.89 -3.43 8.36
N LYS A 48 17.50 -2.25 8.18
CA LYS A 48 18.96 -2.06 8.27
C LYS A 48 19.49 -2.06 9.70
N GLN A 49 18.70 -1.57 10.65
CA GLN A 49 19.12 -1.41 12.06
C GLN A 49 18.75 -2.60 12.94
N LEU A 50 17.75 -3.41 12.57
CA LEU A 50 17.37 -4.61 13.32
C LEU A 50 18.52 -5.62 13.53
N PRO A 51 19.42 -5.86 12.55
CA PRO A 51 20.55 -6.76 12.73
C PRO A 51 21.69 -6.18 13.57
N THR A 52 21.68 -4.87 13.84
CA THR A 52 22.78 -4.18 14.52
C THR A 52 22.56 -4.02 16.03
N ILE A 53 21.40 -4.43 16.55
CA ILE A 53 21.08 -4.40 17.97
C ILE A 53 21.27 -5.76 18.63
N GLU A 54 21.32 -5.76 19.95
CA GLU A 54 21.44 -6.98 20.76
C GLU A 54 20.37 -8.03 20.39
N PRO A 55 20.73 -9.32 20.25
CA PRO A 55 19.82 -10.36 19.77
C PRO A 55 18.52 -10.47 20.57
N GLN A 56 18.56 -10.18 21.88
CA GLN A 56 17.38 -10.21 22.74
C GLN A 56 16.40 -9.07 22.41
N GLU A 57 16.90 -7.87 22.16
CA GLU A 57 16.10 -6.72 21.72
C GLU A 57 15.60 -6.91 20.29
N ALA A 58 16.44 -7.45 19.40
CA ALA A 58 16.04 -7.81 18.04
C ALA A 58 14.87 -8.78 18.05
N LYS A 59 14.93 -9.81 18.90
CA LYS A 59 13.86 -10.80 19.06
C LYS A 59 12.57 -10.16 19.58
N ARG A 60 12.66 -9.24 20.54
CA ARG A 60 11.52 -8.49 21.08
C ARG A 60 10.87 -7.61 20.01
N LEU A 61 11.65 -6.87 19.24
CA LEU A 61 11.13 -6.05 18.14
C LEU A 61 10.58 -6.90 16.99
N ALA A 62 11.19 -8.05 16.72
CA ALA A 62 10.73 -8.99 15.69
C ALA A 62 9.31 -9.52 15.96
N GLN A 63 8.87 -9.60 17.22
CA GLN A 63 7.49 -9.97 17.56
C GLN A 63 6.44 -8.98 17.02
N GLN A 64 6.86 -7.76 16.67
CA GLN A 64 5.99 -6.71 16.15
C GLN A 64 5.99 -6.63 14.62
N LEU A 65 6.95 -7.30 13.96
CA LEU A 65 7.03 -7.36 12.49
C LEU A 65 5.81 -8.02 11.83
N PRO A 66 5.19 -9.08 12.39
CA PRO A 66 3.98 -9.68 11.80
C PRO A 66 2.83 -8.68 11.62
N TYR A 67 2.67 -7.73 12.55
CA TYR A 67 1.67 -6.68 12.41
C TYR A 67 1.96 -5.76 11.22
N LEU A 68 3.22 -5.32 11.08
CA LEU A 68 3.66 -4.48 9.97
C LEU A 68 3.45 -5.16 8.62
N ILE A 69 3.80 -6.45 8.52
CA ILE A 69 3.62 -7.25 7.30
C ILE A 69 2.13 -7.34 6.95
N ASN A 70 1.27 -7.69 7.91
CA ASN A 70 -0.17 -7.80 7.69
C ASN A 70 -0.80 -6.47 7.23
N SER A 71 -0.39 -5.35 7.82
CA SER A 71 -0.83 -4.02 7.38
C SER A 71 -0.42 -3.69 5.95
N LEU A 72 0.82 -4.01 5.56
CA LEU A 72 1.29 -3.84 4.18
C LEU A 72 0.54 -4.74 3.19
N ASP A 73 0.26 -5.99 3.57
CA ASP A 73 -0.51 -6.94 2.76
C ASP A 73 -1.93 -6.42 2.53
N LYS A 74 -2.62 -5.95 3.57
CA LYS A 74 -3.96 -5.33 3.45
C LYS A 74 -3.95 -4.11 2.54
N ILE A 75 -2.96 -3.22 2.69
CA ILE A 75 -2.80 -2.07 1.79
C ILE A 75 -2.65 -2.55 0.34
N ALA A 76 -1.80 -3.55 0.10
CA ALA A 76 -1.60 -4.10 -1.24
C ALA A 76 -2.87 -4.74 -1.83
N GLU A 77 -3.66 -5.44 -1.03
CA GLU A 77 -4.96 -5.99 -1.43
C GLU A 77 -5.94 -4.89 -1.81
N ILE A 78 -6.11 -3.86 -0.98
CA ILE A 78 -7.02 -2.74 -1.26
C ILE A 78 -6.61 -2.02 -2.56
N ILE A 79 -5.31 -1.84 -2.81
CA ILE A 79 -4.82 -1.27 -4.08
C ILE A 79 -5.19 -2.16 -5.27
N LYS A 80 -5.02 -3.49 -5.15
CA LYS A 80 -5.35 -4.45 -6.22
C LYS A 80 -6.84 -4.44 -6.53
N GLU A 81 -7.69 -4.45 -5.51
CA GLU A 81 -9.14 -4.37 -5.66
C GLU A 81 -9.57 -3.08 -6.34
N ARG A 82 -9.02 -1.93 -5.92
CA ARG A 82 -9.30 -0.64 -6.57
C ARG A 82 -8.88 -0.62 -8.03
N LYS A 83 -7.70 -1.15 -8.39
CA LYS A 83 -7.26 -1.27 -9.80
C LYS A 83 -8.20 -2.17 -10.61
N SER A 84 -8.62 -3.30 -10.05
CA SER A 84 -9.57 -4.20 -10.72
C SER A 84 -10.92 -3.53 -10.96
N ASN A 85 -11.39 -2.72 -9.99
CA ASN A 85 -12.63 -1.97 -10.12
C ASN A 85 -12.52 -0.83 -11.14
N ASP A 86 -11.42 -0.07 -11.14
CA ASP A 86 -11.19 1.00 -12.13
C ASP A 86 -11.21 0.46 -13.57
N ILE A 87 -10.62 -0.71 -13.80
CA ILE A 87 -10.62 -1.41 -15.09
C ILE A 87 -12.05 -1.83 -15.50
N LEU A 88 -12.90 -2.24 -14.55
CA LEU A 88 -14.31 -2.57 -14.80
C LEU A 88 -15.19 -1.33 -15.00
N THR A 89 -14.83 -0.18 -14.43
CA THR A 89 -15.60 1.06 -14.51
C THR A 89 -15.24 1.99 -15.65
N ASP A 90 -14.34 1.63 -16.56
CA ASP A 90 -14.15 2.41 -17.79
C ASP A 90 -15.32 2.17 -18.79
N LYS A 91 -16.54 2.46 -18.31
CA LYS A 91 -17.77 2.61 -19.08
C LYS A 91 -17.56 3.54 -20.26
N THR A 92 -16.63 4.49 -20.17
CA THR A 92 -16.23 5.35 -21.28
C THR A 92 -15.57 4.57 -22.40
N LEU A 93 -14.63 3.66 -22.09
CA LEU A 93 -14.06 2.73 -23.07
C LEU A 93 -15.12 1.76 -23.61
N ILE A 94 -15.96 1.15 -22.76
CA ILE A 94 -17.03 0.24 -23.21
C ILE A 94 -18.04 0.97 -24.11
N THR A 95 -18.40 2.21 -23.77
CA THR A 95 -19.33 3.03 -24.56
C THR A 95 -18.69 3.50 -25.86
N LYS A 96 -17.41 3.89 -25.85
CA LYS A 96 -16.66 4.25 -27.06
C LYS A 96 -16.50 3.03 -27.98
N ALA A 97 -16.13 1.87 -27.45
CA ALA A 97 -16.04 0.62 -28.19
C ALA A 97 -17.41 0.19 -28.76
N SER A 98 -18.49 0.30 -27.97
CA SER A 98 -19.85 0.01 -28.44
C SER A 98 -20.29 0.98 -29.54
N LYS A 99 -19.99 2.28 -29.41
CA LYS A 99 -20.26 3.28 -30.46
C LYS A 99 -19.45 3.02 -31.74
N ALA A 100 -18.17 2.64 -31.60
CA ALA A 100 -17.32 2.28 -32.72
C ALA A 100 -17.84 1.03 -33.44
N TYR A 101 -18.26 0.01 -32.69
CA TYR A 101 -18.86 -1.22 -33.24
C TYR A 101 -20.21 -0.94 -33.95
N GLN A 102 -21.09 -0.12 -33.36
CA GLN A 102 -22.33 0.32 -34.01
C GLN A 102 -22.06 1.12 -35.29
N SER A 103 -21.02 1.96 -35.30
CA SER A 103 -20.64 2.73 -36.48
C SER A 103 -20.10 1.82 -37.59
N ALA A 104 -19.21 0.87 -37.25
CA ALA A 104 -18.66 -0.10 -38.20
C ALA A 104 -19.74 -1.04 -38.78
N SER A 105 -20.71 -1.47 -37.96
CA SER A 105 -21.81 -2.33 -38.40
C SER A 105 -22.80 -1.65 -39.36
N LYS A 106 -22.92 -0.32 -39.33
CA LYS A 106 -23.67 0.45 -40.35
C LYS A 106 -23.04 0.34 -41.74
N TYR A 107 -21.71 0.33 -41.83
CA TYR A 107 -21.01 0.15 -43.11
C TYR A 107 -21.09 -1.29 -43.66
N LYS A 108 -21.39 -2.27 -42.80
CA LYS A 108 -21.58 -3.68 -43.21
C LYS A 108 -22.96 -3.97 -43.83
N ARG A 109 -23.92 -3.03 -43.73
CA ARG A 109 -25.29 -3.14 -44.30
C ARG A 109 -25.51 -2.25 -45.54
N GLY A 110 -24.45 -1.57 -46.00
CA GLY A 110 -24.49 -0.65 -47.15
C GLY A 110 -23.79 -1.19 -48.41
N PHE A 111 -23.48 -2.48 -48.45
CA PHE A 111 -23.02 -3.22 -49.63
C PHE A 111 -23.86 -4.47 -49.80
#